data_AF-A0A2P4X8N6-F1
#
_entry.id   AF-A0A2P4X8N6-F1
#
_cell.length_a   1.000
_cell.length_b   1.000
_cell.length_c   1.000
_cell.angle_alpha   90.00
_cell.angle_beta   90.00
_cell.angle_gamma   90.00
#
_symmetry.space_group_name_H-M   'P 1'
#
loop_
_entity.id
_entity.type
_entity.pdbx_description
1 polymer ?
#
loop_
_entity_poly.entity_id
_entity_poly.type
_entity_poly.pdbx_seq_one_letter_code
_entity_poly.pdbx_strand_id
1 'polypeptide(L)'
;MDAALITTKRRQLCERLQTGFLLANYEYRQRSRFLACKQEKLELFEYTQKMRVLAASPVVNPLSEHIKMTMFMDGLSRRQLFHVHANCMEQVIQTAL
;
A
#
# COMPACT_ATOMS: atom_id res chain seq x y z
N MET A 1 18.55 -31.90 -10.73
CA MET A 1 17.34 -31.57 -9.94
C MET A 1 16.61 -30.45 -10.66
N ASP A 2 15.35 -30.65 -11.02
CA ASP A 2 14.61 -29.72 -11.87
C ASP A 2 14.36 -28.36 -11.20
N ALA A 3 14.70 -27.27 -11.90
CA ALA A 3 14.47 -25.89 -11.47
C ALA A 3 12.97 -25.61 -11.17
N ALA A 4 12.08 -26.32 -11.86
CA ALA A 4 10.63 -26.26 -11.62
C ALA A 4 10.25 -26.77 -10.22
N LEU A 5 10.87 -27.86 -9.74
CA LEU A 5 10.59 -28.44 -8.42
C LEU A 5 11.04 -27.51 -7.29
N ILE A 6 12.19 -26.86 -7.46
CA ILE A 6 12.72 -25.87 -6.50
C ILE A 6 11.80 -24.65 -6.40
N THR A 7 11.32 -24.15 -7.54
CA THR A 7 10.45 -22.96 -7.60
C THR A 7 9.08 -23.22 -6.94
N THR A 8 8.51 -24.40 -7.18
CA THR A 8 7.24 -24.81 -6.56
C THR A 8 7.36 -24.98 -5.05
N LYS A 9 8.42 -25.65 -4.56
CA LYS A 9 8.67 -25.78 -3.11
C LYS A 9 8.87 -24.43 -2.43
N ARG A 10 9.58 -23.50 -3.06
CA ARG A 10 9.78 -22.16 -2.52
C ARG A 10 8.45 -21.41 -2.40
N ARG A 11 7.60 -21.47 -3.42
CA ARG A 11 6.26 -20.86 -3.39
C ARG A 11 5.40 -21.42 -2.25
N GLN A 12 5.34 -22.75 -2.14
CA GLN A 12 4.58 -23.42 -1.08
C GLN A 12 5.06 -23.04 0.33
N LEU A 13 6.38 -22.91 0.52
CA LEU A 13 6.92 -22.46 1.80
C LEU A 13 6.54 -21.00 2.08
N CYS A 14 6.67 -20.11 1.10
CA CYS A 14 6.26 -18.70 1.24
C CYS A 14 4.77 -18.58 1.58
N GLU A 15 3.89 -19.31 0.90
CA GLU A 15 2.46 -19.33 1.19
C GLU A 15 2.18 -19.82 2.62
N ARG A 16 2.80 -20.93 3.05
CA ARG A 16 2.63 -21.44 4.42
C ARG A 16 3.07 -20.45 5.49
N LEU A 17 4.19 -19.77 5.27
CA LEU A 17 4.67 -18.72 6.16
C LEU A 17 3.69 -17.54 6.17
N GLN A 18 3.22 -17.09 5.01
CA GLN A 18 2.22 -16.02 4.94
C GLN A 18 0.93 -16.40 5.68
N THR A 19 0.35 -17.58 5.41
CA THR A 19 -0.88 -18.00 6.08
C THR A 19 -0.70 -18.22 7.58
N GLY A 20 0.46 -18.69 8.03
CA GLY A 20 0.73 -18.94 9.46
C GLY A 20 1.06 -17.70 10.27
N PHE A 21 1.63 -16.66 9.65
CA PHE A 21 2.06 -15.43 10.33
C PHE A 21 1.17 -14.22 10.07
N LEU A 22 0.30 -14.24 9.05
CA LEU A 22 -0.67 -13.18 8.82
C LEU A 22 -1.77 -13.24 9.89
N LEU A 23 -2.05 -12.08 10.47
CA LEU A 23 -3.15 -11.92 11.42
C LEU A 23 -4.49 -12.22 10.73
N ALA A 24 -5.47 -12.70 11.52
CA ALA A 24 -6.85 -12.82 11.06
C ALA A 24 -7.34 -11.49 10.46
N ASN A 25 -7.97 -11.58 9.29
CA ASN A 25 -8.48 -10.42 8.54
C ASN A 25 -7.39 -9.40 8.14
N TYR A 26 -6.14 -9.83 7.93
CA TYR A 26 -5.04 -8.95 7.54
C TYR A 26 -5.41 -8.03 6.36
N GLU A 27 -5.94 -8.58 5.27
CA GLU A 27 -6.29 -7.78 4.10
C GLU A 27 -7.31 -6.69 4.42
N TYR A 28 -8.37 -7.05 5.14
CA TYR A 28 -9.40 -6.12 5.55
C TYR A 28 -8.82 -5.00 6.42
N ARG A 29 -7.95 -5.35 7.39
CA ARG A 29 -7.29 -4.38 8.26
C ARG A 29 -6.40 -3.41 7.47
N GLN A 30 -5.65 -3.91 6.49
CA GLN A 30 -4.78 -3.06 5.67
C GLN A 30 -5.58 -2.13 4.77
N ARG A 31 -6.64 -2.64 4.11
CA ARG A 31 -7.57 -1.81 3.33
C ARG A 31 -8.25 -0.76 4.20
N SER A 32 -8.79 -1.15 5.36
CA SER A 32 -9.43 -0.21 6.28
C SER A 32 -8.48 0.87 6.76
N ARG A 33 -7.23 0.52 7.14
CA ARG A 33 -6.19 1.49 7.50
C ARG A 33 -5.83 2.43 6.37
N PHE A 34 -5.73 1.91 5.14
CA PHE A 34 -5.44 2.72 3.96
C PHE A 34 -6.57 3.73 3.71
N LEU A 35 -7.82 3.28 3.74
CA LEU A 35 -8.99 4.13 3.52
C LEU A 35 -9.23 5.17 4.63
N ALA A 36 -8.83 4.85 5.86
CA ALA A 36 -8.96 5.76 7.00
C ALA A 36 -7.76 6.70 7.16
N CYS A 37 -6.69 6.54 6.38
CA CYS A 37 -5.47 7.32 6.55
C CYS A 37 -5.67 8.76 6.05
N LYS A 38 -5.41 9.72 6.93
CA LYS A 38 -5.42 11.16 6.63
C LYS A 38 -4.13 11.78 7.14
N GLN A 39 -3.75 12.91 6.55
CA GLN A 39 -2.58 13.68 6.95
C GLN A 39 -2.77 14.26 8.35
N GLU A 40 -3.93 14.89 8.61
CA GLU A 40 -4.24 15.54 9.88
C GLU A 40 -3.13 16.50 10.36
N LYS A 41 -2.37 16.11 11.38
CA LYS A 41 -1.24 16.86 11.97
C LYS A 41 0.14 16.30 11.58
N LEU A 42 0.17 15.26 10.75
CA LEU A 42 1.43 14.66 10.28
C LEU A 42 2.11 15.59 9.29
N GLU A 43 3.44 15.61 9.35
CA GLU A 43 4.24 16.21 8.29
C GLU A 43 3.95 15.48 6.96
N LEU A 44 4.05 16.21 5.85
CA LEU A 44 3.72 15.67 4.52
C LEU A 44 4.53 14.41 4.22
N PHE A 45 5.81 14.41 4.58
CA PHE A 45 6.71 13.28 4.43
C PHE A 45 6.24 12.05 5.22
N GLU A 46 5.82 12.23 6.48
CA GLU A 46 5.35 11.15 7.35
C GLU A 46 4.05 10.54 6.83
N TYR A 47 3.10 11.40 6.42
CA TYR A 47 1.86 10.94 5.79
C TYR A 47 2.15 10.18 4.49
N THR A 48 3.02 10.71 3.65
CA THR A 48 3.39 10.10 2.37
C THR A 48 4.03 8.73 2.57
N GLN A 49 4.96 8.61 3.51
CA GLN A 49 5.60 7.33 3.82
C GLN A 49 4.62 6.32 4.42
N LYS A 50 3.71 6.78 5.30
CA LYS A 50 2.64 5.93 5.86
C LYS A 50 1.73 5.37 4.76
N MET A 51 1.33 6.22 3.82
CA MET A 51 0.52 5.81 2.67
C MET A 51 1.26 4.84 1.75
N ARG A 52 2.56 5.06 1.51
CA ARG A 52 3.41 4.14 0.73
C ARG A 52 3.43 2.74 1.34
N VAL A 53 3.66 2.64 2.66
CA VAL A 53 3.71 1.35 3.36
C VAL A 53 2.37 0.61 3.27
N LEU A 54 1.26 1.33 3.45
CA LEU A 54 -0.07 0.74 3.35
C LEU A 54 -0.41 0.31 1.91
N ALA A 55 0.01 1.07 0.89
CA ALA A 55 -0.18 0.75 -0.51
C ALA A 55 0.64 -0.47 -0.99
N ALA A 56 1.81 -0.68 -0.40
CA ALA A 56 2.71 -1.80 -0.70
C ALA A 56 2.39 -3.08 0.10
N SER A 57 1.33 -3.07 0.92
CA SER A 57 0.95 -4.22 1.73
C SER A 57 0.63 -5.44 0.85
N PRO A 58 1.19 -6.62 1.15
CA PRO A 58 0.93 -7.84 0.39
C PRO A 58 -0.49 -8.34 0.68
N VAL A 59 -1.42 -8.00 -0.21
CA VAL A 59 -2.80 -8.48 -0.20
C VAL A 59 -3.06 -9.21 -1.51
N VAL A 60 -3.87 -10.28 -1.46
CA VAL A 60 -4.18 -11.11 -2.65
C VAL A 60 -4.86 -10.27 -3.73
N ASN A 61 -5.74 -9.35 -3.31
CA ASN A 61 -6.43 -8.41 -4.19
C ASN A 61 -6.08 -6.95 -3.80
N PRO A 62 -5.05 -6.34 -4.41
CA PRO A 62 -4.70 -4.96 -4.11
C PRO A 62 -5.81 -3.99 -4.56
N LEU A 63 -5.92 -2.85 -3.87
CA LEU A 63 -6.76 -1.75 -4.34
C LEU A 63 -6.23 -1.28 -5.71
N SER A 64 -7.11 -0.77 -6.57
CA SER A 64 -6.67 -0.19 -7.84
C SER A 64 -5.81 1.05 -7.59
N GLU A 65 -4.89 1.35 -8.50
CA GLU A 65 -4.07 2.58 -8.45
C GLU A 65 -4.94 3.82 -8.34
N HIS A 66 -6.02 3.89 -9.12
CA HIS A 66 -6.98 4.99 -9.05
C HIS A 66 -7.54 5.19 -7.64
N ILE A 67 -8.02 4.12 -6.99
CA ILE A 67 -8.50 4.21 -5.59
C ILE A 67 -7.39 4.68 -4.67
N LYS A 68 -6.18 4.13 -4.81
CA LYS A 68 -5.04 4.51 -3.97
C LYS A 68 -4.71 6.00 -4.08
N MET A 69 -4.70 6.51 -5.30
CA MET A 69 -4.43 7.92 -5.59
C MET A 69 -5.55 8.84 -5.09
N THR A 70 -6.81 8.51 -5.36
CA THR A 70 -7.96 9.30 -4.87
C THR A 70 -7.92 9.44 -3.36
N MET A 71 -7.67 8.34 -2.63
CA MET A 71 -7.60 8.36 -1.17
C MET A 71 -6.38 9.12 -0.65
N PHE A 72 -5.23 9.02 -1.34
CA PHE A 72 -4.06 9.83 -1.00
C PHE A 72 -4.38 11.31 -1.07
N MET A 73 -4.99 11.75 -2.17
CA MET A 73 -5.33 13.16 -2.39
C MET A 73 -6.43 13.65 -1.43
N ASP A 74 -7.46 12.83 -1.17
CA ASP A 74 -8.52 13.14 -0.21
C ASP A 74 -8.01 13.25 1.24
N GLY A 75 -7.00 12.45 1.59
CA GLY A 75 -6.41 12.46 2.92
C GLY A 75 -5.46 13.64 3.18
N LEU A 76 -5.04 14.39 2.15
CA LEU A 76 -4.19 15.57 2.34
C LEU A 76 -4.94 16.71 3.04
N SER A 77 -4.21 17.48 3.85
CA SER A 77 -4.75 18.71 4.42
C SER A 77 -5.07 19.72 3.29
N ARG A 78 -6.17 20.47 3.40
CA ARG A 78 -6.61 21.43 2.37
C ARG A 78 -5.54 22.46 1.96
N ARG A 79 -4.55 22.71 2.82
CA ARG A 79 -3.45 23.65 2.57
C ARG A 79 -2.34 23.07 1.69
N GLN A 80 -2.29 21.74 1.52
CA GLN A 80 -1.25 21.02 0.81
C GLN A 80 -1.78 20.30 -0.43
N LEU A 81 -2.94 20.73 -0.94
CA LEU A 81 -3.44 20.26 -2.23
C LEU A 81 -2.53 20.80 -3.33
N PHE A 82 -1.64 19.95 -3.82
CA PHE A 82 -0.87 20.22 -5.02
C PHE A 82 -1.68 19.81 -6.24
N HIS A 83 -1.66 20.63 -7.30
CA HIS A 83 -2.18 20.25 -8.61
C HIS A 83 -1.18 19.30 -9.29
N VAL A 84 -1.08 18.05 -8.80
CA VAL A 84 -0.20 17.03 -9.37
C VAL A 84 -1.01 16.14 -10.30
N HIS A 85 -0.67 16.16 -11.58
CA HIS A 85 -1.17 15.19 -12.54
C HIS A 85 -0.25 13.96 -12.53
N ALA A 86 -0.48 13.07 -11.56
CA ALA A 86 0.19 11.79 -11.49
C ALA A 86 -0.68 10.70 -12.11
N ASN A 87 -0.06 9.66 -12.65
CA ASN A 87 -0.72 8.48 -13.23
C ASN A 87 -0.60 7.24 -12.32
N CYS A 88 0.23 7.29 -11.28
CA CYS A 88 0.38 6.24 -10.28
C CYS A 88 0.74 6.81 -8.90
N MET A 89 0.49 6.02 -7.85
CA MET A 89 0.79 6.39 -6.46
C MET A 89 2.27 6.74 -6.27
N GLU A 90 3.17 6.05 -6.97
CA GLU A 90 4.61 6.32 -6.85
C GLU A 90 4.98 7.74 -7.32
N GLN A 91 4.36 8.23 -8.40
CA GLN A 91 4.55 9.61 -8.87
C GLN A 91 3.96 10.63 -7.88
N VAL A 92 2.80 10.32 -7.29
CA VAL A 92 2.20 11.16 -6.25
C VAL A 92 3.15 11.29 -5.06
N ILE A 93 3.72 10.17 -4.61
CA ILE A 93 4.71 10.15 -3.53
C ILE A 93 5.96 10.94 -3.91
N GLN A 94 6.54 10.73 -5.09
CA GLN A 94 7.74 11.42 -5.53
C GLN A 94 7.56 12.94 -5.62
N THR A 95 6.34 13.41 -5.89
CA THR A 95 6.06 14.86 -5.95
C THR A 95 5.85 15.47 -4.56
N ALA A 96 5.50 14.66 -3.57
CA ALA A 96 5.28 15.07 -2.18
C ALA A 96 6.54 14.95 -1.30
N LEU A 97 7.61 14.35 -1.81
CA LEU A 97 8.93 14.19 -1.19
C LEU A 97 9.90 15.25 -1.71
#